data_AF-A0A5C4WFP8-F1
#
_entry.id   AF-A0A5C4WFP8-F1
#
_cell.length_a   1.000
_cell.length_b   1.000
_cell.length_c   1.000
_cell.angle_alpha   90.00
_cell.angle_beta   90.00
_cell.angle_gamma   90.00
#
_symmetry.space_group_name_H-M   'P 1'
#
loop_
_entity.id
_entity.type
_entity.pdbx_description
1 polymer ?
#
loop_
_entity_poly.entity_id
_entity_poly.type
_entity_poly.pdbx_seq_one_letter_code
_entity_poly.pdbx_strand_id
1 'polypeptide(L)'
;MIAVCVVVVVISVLVGRGGSDEDRPATRRDPDLRAPATGATPTDLPSSSPSASASPSAPSGAAGPGGFSTDGLPPLTLPGLPGKGGNASLPKIRIHLEVFSKAPIGIVGYQVPTSLTDSAGTDEGVGTHWSLDTIAYGEPDYARLFFGAGPTGTPVTCVITVDGKVTERRSTEGPYGRTMCQG
;
A
#
# COMPACT_ATOMS: atom_id res chain seq x y z
N MET A 1 -3.40 -54.35 -7.72
CA MET A 1 -2.70 -53.06 -7.88
C MET A 1 -3.12 -51.97 -6.89
N ILE A 2 -4.17 -52.14 -6.08
CA ILE A 2 -4.60 -51.12 -5.09
C ILE A 2 -3.90 -51.30 -3.72
N ALA A 3 -3.48 -52.52 -3.38
CA ALA A 3 -2.84 -52.82 -2.10
C ALA A 3 -1.41 -52.26 -1.95
N VAL A 4 -0.70 -51.98 -3.06
CA VAL A 4 0.70 -51.53 -3.04
C VAL A 4 0.81 -50.03 -2.70
N CYS A 5 -0.19 -49.22 -3.07
CA CYS A 5 -0.15 -47.77 -2.83
C CYS A 5 -0.34 -47.40 -1.36
N VAL A 6 -1.09 -48.19 -0.59
CA VAL A 6 -1.38 -47.87 0.83
C VAL A 6 -0.13 -48.09 1.71
N VAL A 7 0.73 -49.05 1.36
CA VAL A 7 1.95 -49.35 2.13
C VAL A 7 3.00 -48.24 2.01
N VAL A 8 3.09 -47.57 0.85
CA VAL A 8 4.07 -46.49 0.62
C VAL A 8 3.72 -45.22 1.39
N VAL A 9 2.43 -44.91 1.59
CA VAL A 9 2.00 -43.68 2.29
C VAL A 9 2.21 -43.78 3.81
N VAL A 10 2.11 -44.98 4.39
CA VAL A 10 2.29 -45.16 5.85
C VAL A 10 3.77 -45.06 6.27
N ILE A 11 4.71 -45.44 5.39
CA ILE A 11 6.15 -45.39 5.71
C ILE A 11 6.68 -43.94 5.72
N SER A 12 6.16 -43.06 4.87
CA SER A 12 6.65 -41.68 4.77
C SER A 12 6.30 -40.79 5.97
N VAL A 13 5.28 -41.14 6.76
CA VAL A 13 4.84 -40.31 7.91
C VAL A 13 5.61 -40.64 9.19
N LEU A 14 6.30 -41.79 9.26
CA LEU A 14 7.03 -42.21 10.46
C LEU A 14 8.49 -41.74 10.50
N VAL A 15 9.07 -41.24 9.41
CA VAL A 15 10.50 -40.84 9.36
C VAL A 15 10.72 -39.34 9.64
N GLY A 16 9.66 -38.52 9.66
CA GLY A 16 9.80 -37.06 9.78
C GLY A 16 9.86 -36.46 11.20
N ARG A 17 9.86 -37.28 12.26
CA ARG A 17 9.90 -36.82 13.66
C ARG A 17 11.13 -37.35 14.38
N GLY A 18 12.24 -36.61 14.30
CA GLY A 18 13.43 -36.89 15.10
C GLY A 18 14.54 -35.88 14.86
N GLY A 19 14.78 -35.01 15.85
CA GLY A 19 15.88 -34.03 15.80
C GLY A 19 15.80 -33.05 16.96
N SER A 20 16.04 -33.55 18.17
CA SER A 20 16.30 -32.76 19.37
C SER A 20 17.81 -32.69 19.62
N ASP A 21 18.22 -31.56 20.22
CA ASP A 21 19.41 -31.33 21.06
C ASP A 21 20.81 -31.44 20.43
N GLU A 22 21.61 -30.36 20.54
CA GLU A 22 22.69 -30.26 21.54
C GLU A 22 23.58 -29.01 21.31
N ASP A 23 23.62 -28.18 22.35
CA ASP A 23 24.83 -27.65 22.99
C ASP A 23 26.02 -27.19 22.12
N ARG A 24 26.32 -25.89 22.17
CA ARG A 24 27.71 -25.43 22.05
C ARG A 24 28.03 -24.25 22.99
N PRO A 25 29.12 -24.34 23.77
CA PRO A 25 29.34 -23.49 24.94
C PRO A 25 29.94 -22.12 24.60
N ALA A 26 29.76 -21.24 25.58
CA ALA A 26 30.34 -19.90 25.68
C ALA A 26 31.87 -19.90 25.61
N THR A 27 32.41 -19.10 24.70
CA THR A 27 33.81 -18.64 24.76
C THR A 27 33.83 -17.17 25.17
N ARG A 28 34.26 -16.95 26.40
CA ARG A 28 34.56 -15.66 27.02
C ARG A 28 36.05 -15.32 26.81
N ARG A 29 36.34 -14.01 26.76
CA ARG A 29 37.64 -13.27 26.80
C ARG A 29 37.92 -12.55 25.48
N ASP A 30 38.35 -11.29 25.43
CA ASP A 30 38.50 -10.17 26.39
C ASP A 30 38.75 -8.90 25.54
N PRO A 31 38.93 -7.68 26.08
CA PRO A 31 38.73 -6.44 25.37
C PRO A 31 40.03 -5.96 24.71
N ASP A 32 39.92 -5.25 23.58
CA ASP A 32 41.00 -4.36 23.20
C ASP A 32 40.48 -2.98 22.82
N LEU A 33 41.09 -2.01 23.49
CA LEU A 33 40.91 -0.59 23.40
C LEU A 33 41.47 -0.11 22.07
N ARG A 34 40.64 0.49 21.21
CA ARG A 34 41.15 1.56 20.34
C ARG A 34 40.14 2.67 20.09
N ALA A 35 40.65 3.86 20.35
CA ALA A 35 40.02 5.17 20.37
C ALA A 35 39.57 5.67 18.97
N PRO A 36 38.92 6.84 18.87
CA PRO A 36 37.99 7.21 17.81
C PRO A 36 38.68 7.68 16.53
N ALA A 37 38.18 7.22 15.38
CA ALA A 37 38.49 7.80 14.08
C ALA A 37 37.32 8.68 13.61
N THR A 38 37.58 9.98 13.68
CA THR A 38 36.85 11.09 13.07
C THR A 38 36.78 10.92 11.55
N GLY A 39 35.64 11.26 10.96
CA GLY A 39 35.57 11.76 9.59
C GLY A 39 35.21 10.74 8.50
N ALA A 40 33.91 10.56 8.28
CA ALA A 40 33.39 10.27 6.94
C ALA A 40 32.34 11.34 6.61
N THR A 41 32.70 12.16 5.64
CA THR A 41 31.97 13.25 5.02
C THR A 41 30.57 12.81 4.57
N PRO A 42 29.53 13.65 4.74
CA PRO A 42 28.22 13.37 4.15
C PRO A 42 28.34 13.37 2.62
N THR A 43 27.98 12.26 1.99
CA THR A 43 27.75 12.19 0.55
C THR A 43 26.46 12.95 0.24
N ASP A 44 26.62 14.11 -0.43
CA ASP A 44 25.54 14.85 -1.05
C ASP A 44 24.69 13.92 -1.93
N LEU A 45 23.41 13.77 -1.57
CA LEU A 45 22.40 13.18 -2.43
C LEU A 45 22.05 14.17 -3.53
N PRO A 46 21.82 13.72 -4.77
CA PRO A 46 21.46 14.60 -5.87
C PRO A 46 20.14 15.31 -5.57
N SER A 47 20.22 16.63 -5.42
CA SER A 47 19.07 17.53 -5.38
C SER A 47 18.42 17.58 -6.76
N SER A 48 17.47 16.69 -7.00
CA SER A 48 16.51 16.85 -8.10
C SER A 48 15.63 18.06 -7.79
N SER A 49 15.98 19.20 -8.36
CA SER A 49 15.19 20.42 -8.34
C SER A 49 14.04 20.27 -9.36
N PRO A 50 12.77 20.11 -8.96
CA PRO A 50 11.67 20.22 -9.92
C PRO A 50 11.54 21.69 -10.33
N SER A 51 12.04 21.96 -11.54
CA SER A 51 11.84 23.20 -12.26
C SER A 51 10.46 23.17 -12.92
N ALA A 52 9.51 23.95 -12.40
CA ALA A 52 8.49 24.70 -13.15
C ALA A 52 7.52 25.39 -12.18
N SER A 53 7.84 26.63 -11.83
CA SER A 53 6.90 27.55 -11.18
C SER A 53 5.90 28.05 -12.23
N ALA A 54 4.81 27.32 -12.45
CA ALA A 54 3.66 27.86 -13.16
C ALA A 54 2.85 28.72 -12.16
N SER A 55 2.87 30.03 -12.37
CA SER A 55 2.08 31.00 -11.59
C SER A 55 0.60 30.85 -11.94
N PRO A 56 -0.29 30.44 -11.01
CA PRO A 56 -1.72 30.31 -11.32
C PRO A 56 -2.41 31.67 -11.18
N SER A 57 -3.03 32.14 -12.26
CA SER A 57 -4.03 33.21 -12.23
C SER A 57 -5.25 32.73 -11.45
N ALA A 58 -5.60 33.43 -10.37
CA ALA A 58 -6.74 33.12 -9.53
C ALA A 58 -8.08 33.36 -10.27
N PRO A 59 -8.99 32.38 -10.35
CA PRO A 59 -10.38 32.66 -10.64
C PRO A 59 -11.07 33.17 -9.37
N SER A 60 -11.47 34.44 -9.40
CA SER A 60 -12.42 35.01 -8.44
C SER A 60 -13.81 34.48 -8.79
N GLY A 61 -14.33 33.55 -8.00
CA GLY A 61 -15.63 32.94 -8.20
C GLY A 61 -16.20 32.43 -6.88
N ALA A 62 -17.35 32.98 -6.50
CA ALA A 62 -18.00 32.84 -5.21
C ALA A 62 -18.19 31.39 -4.73
N ALA A 63 -17.87 31.17 -3.45
CA ALA A 63 -18.14 29.93 -2.72
C ALA A 63 -19.66 29.79 -2.47
N GLY A 64 -20.28 28.84 -3.16
CA GLY A 64 -21.52 28.20 -2.72
C GLY A 64 -21.21 26.88 -1.98
N PRO A 65 -22.14 26.34 -1.18
CA PRO A 65 -22.01 25.02 -0.58
C PRO A 65 -22.20 23.95 -1.67
N GLY A 66 -21.17 23.75 -2.48
CA GLY A 66 -21.16 22.81 -3.60
C GLY A 66 -20.75 21.42 -3.13
N GLY A 67 -21.69 20.47 -3.18
CA GLY A 67 -21.36 19.05 -3.08
C GLY A 67 -20.35 18.68 -4.16
N PHE A 68 -19.39 17.82 -3.81
CA PHE A 68 -18.43 17.31 -4.77
C PHE A 68 -19.19 16.38 -5.72
N SER A 69 -19.45 16.82 -6.94
CA SER A 69 -20.05 15.96 -7.96
C SER A 69 -19.12 14.78 -8.24
N THR A 70 -19.60 13.56 -8.00
CA THR A 70 -18.96 12.32 -8.45
C THR A 70 -18.96 12.18 -9.98
N ASP A 71 -19.72 13.04 -10.69
CA ASP A 71 -19.72 13.20 -12.14
C ASP A 71 -18.32 13.56 -12.64
N GLY A 72 -17.60 12.53 -13.08
CA GLY A 72 -16.26 12.65 -13.65
C GLY A 72 -15.21 11.84 -12.93
N LEU A 73 -15.50 11.14 -11.83
CA LEU A 73 -14.63 10.02 -11.44
C LEU A 73 -14.60 9.03 -12.62
N PRO A 74 -13.42 8.56 -13.05
CA PRO A 74 -13.39 7.45 -14.00
C PRO A 74 -14.29 6.35 -13.43
N PRO A 75 -15.13 5.71 -14.27
CA PRO A 75 -16.08 4.73 -13.78
C PRO A 75 -15.34 3.69 -12.95
N LEU A 76 -15.75 3.52 -11.69
CA LEU A 76 -15.23 2.46 -10.83
C LEU A 76 -15.46 1.08 -11.48
N THR A 77 -16.38 0.99 -12.43
CA THR A 77 -16.56 -0.16 -13.32
C THR A 77 -15.70 -0.03 -14.58
N LEU A 78 -14.40 -0.34 -14.47
CA LEU A 78 -13.54 -0.53 -15.65
C LEU A 78 -13.69 -1.98 -16.16
N PRO A 79 -13.82 -2.22 -17.48
CA PRO A 79 -13.76 -3.57 -18.05
C PRO A 79 -12.34 -4.13 -17.84
N GLY A 80 -12.23 -5.30 -17.22
CA GLY A 80 -10.93 -5.97 -17.04
C GLY A 80 -10.43 -6.07 -15.61
N LEU A 81 -11.32 -6.04 -14.61
CA LEU A 81 -10.98 -6.47 -13.25
C LEU A 81 -11.50 -7.91 -12.99
N PRO A 82 -10.83 -8.98 -13.47
CA PRO A 82 -11.22 -10.35 -13.19
C PRO A 82 -10.79 -10.75 -11.77
N GLY A 83 -11.29 -10.08 -10.75
CA GLY A 83 -11.13 -10.54 -9.38
C GLY A 83 -11.96 -11.81 -9.18
N LYS A 84 -11.40 -13.00 -9.42
CA LYS A 84 -11.94 -14.25 -8.87
C LYS A 84 -11.59 -14.32 -7.37
N GLY A 85 -11.99 -13.30 -6.62
CA GLY A 85 -11.67 -13.11 -5.22
C GLY A 85 -12.89 -13.39 -4.36
N GLY A 86 -13.14 -14.66 -4.08
CA GLY A 86 -14.24 -15.05 -3.19
C GLY A 86 -13.96 -16.30 -2.37
N ASN A 87 -12.75 -16.86 -2.47
CA ASN A 87 -12.42 -18.09 -1.77
C ASN A 87 -11.48 -17.78 -0.61
N ALA A 88 -12.02 -17.80 0.61
CA ALA A 88 -11.26 -17.67 1.85
C ALA A 88 -10.19 -18.77 2.06
N SER A 89 -10.16 -19.79 1.20
CA SER A 89 -9.14 -20.85 1.17
C SER A 89 -7.84 -20.42 0.51
N LEU A 90 -7.81 -19.27 -0.18
CA LEU A 90 -6.60 -18.71 -0.78
C LEU A 90 -5.75 -17.98 0.28
N PRO A 91 -4.44 -17.78 0.04
CA PRO A 91 -3.56 -17.06 0.95
C PRO A 91 -4.12 -15.68 1.34
N LYS A 92 -4.03 -15.33 2.62
CA LYS A 92 -4.45 -14.03 3.14
C LYS A 92 -3.34 -13.02 2.97
N ILE A 93 -3.69 -11.84 2.47
CA ILE A 93 -2.78 -10.72 2.25
C ILE A 93 -3.35 -9.50 2.94
N ARG A 94 -2.51 -8.79 3.69
CA ARG A 94 -2.90 -7.54 4.35
C ARG A 94 -2.65 -6.37 3.41
N ILE A 95 -3.68 -5.58 3.15
CA ILE A 95 -3.58 -4.38 2.33
C ILE A 95 -3.90 -3.18 3.22
N HIS A 96 -2.98 -2.23 3.25
CA HIS A 96 -3.18 -0.93 3.88
C HIS A 96 -3.12 0.15 2.82
N LEU A 97 -4.22 0.87 2.68
CA LEU A 97 -4.38 2.01 1.79
C LEU A 97 -4.35 3.28 2.63
N GLU A 98 -3.58 4.27 2.21
CA GLU A 98 -3.45 5.54 2.92
C GLU A 98 -3.49 6.71 1.93
N VAL A 99 -4.16 7.80 2.32
CA VAL A 99 -4.11 9.09 1.63
C VAL A 99 -3.92 10.19 2.66
N PHE A 100 -3.00 11.11 2.40
CA PHE A 100 -2.76 12.24 3.28
C PHE A 100 -2.42 13.52 2.51
N SER A 101 -2.76 14.65 3.13
CA SER A 101 -2.48 15.99 2.62
C SER A 101 -2.36 17.00 3.76
N LYS A 102 -1.83 18.19 3.48
CA LYS A 102 -1.81 19.31 4.44
C LYS A 102 -3.13 20.11 4.43
N ALA A 103 -4.00 19.87 3.46
CA ALA A 103 -5.31 20.50 3.34
C ALA A 103 -6.40 19.42 3.23
N PRO A 104 -7.68 19.78 3.39
CA PRO A 104 -8.77 18.82 3.23
C PRO A 104 -8.75 18.13 1.85
N ILE A 105 -8.82 16.81 1.87
CA ILE A 105 -8.95 15.93 0.71
C ILE A 105 -10.43 15.94 0.30
N GLY A 106 -10.70 16.15 -0.99
CA GLY A 106 -12.08 16.26 -1.47
C GLY A 106 -12.79 14.92 -1.48
N ILE A 107 -12.20 13.94 -2.16
CA ILE A 107 -12.77 12.61 -2.37
C ILE A 107 -11.68 11.56 -2.40
N VAL A 108 -11.98 10.38 -1.86
CA VAL A 108 -11.17 9.16 -1.92
C VAL A 108 -12.09 8.04 -2.41
N GLY A 109 -11.66 7.31 -3.44
CA GLY A 109 -12.30 6.07 -3.87
C GLY A 109 -11.28 4.93 -3.80
N TYR A 110 -11.73 3.71 -3.52
CA TYR A 110 -10.85 2.55 -3.47
C TYR A 110 -11.49 1.32 -4.11
N GLN A 111 -10.63 0.38 -4.52
CA GLN A 111 -11.01 -0.95 -4.97
C GLN A 111 -9.98 -1.97 -4.52
N VAL A 112 -10.46 -3.02 -3.85
CA VAL A 112 -9.69 -4.19 -3.44
C VAL A 112 -10.48 -5.43 -3.85
N PRO A 113 -10.46 -5.84 -5.13
CA PRO A 113 -11.41 -6.80 -5.69
C PRO A 113 -11.48 -8.15 -4.97
N THR A 114 -10.40 -8.56 -4.31
CA THR A 114 -10.30 -9.83 -3.58
C THR A 114 -10.52 -9.70 -2.08
N SER A 115 -10.93 -8.52 -1.60
CA SER A 115 -11.45 -8.33 -0.25
C SER A 115 -12.91 -8.78 -0.15
N LEU A 116 -13.25 -9.48 0.94
CA LEU A 116 -14.62 -9.94 1.19
C LEU A 116 -15.48 -8.87 1.86
N THR A 117 -14.88 -7.90 2.51
CA THR A 117 -15.57 -6.87 3.32
C THR A 117 -15.47 -5.49 2.68
N ASP A 118 -14.34 -5.20 2.04
CA ASP A 118 -13.97 -3.84 1.59
C ASP A 118 -13.53 -3.88 0.12
N SER A 119 -14.39 -4.44 -0.74
CA SER A 119 -14.04 -4.67 -2.15
C SER A 119 -14.01 -3.38 -2.98
N ALA A 120 -14.80 -2.39 -2.62
CA ALA A 120 -14.79 -1.05 -3.18
C ALA A 120 -15.55 -0.07 -2.28
N GLY A 121 -15.23 1.22 -2.39
CA GLY A 121 -15.94 2.28 -1.70
C GLY A 121 -15.51 3.67 -2.14
N THR A 122 -16.27 4.66 -1.70
CA THR A 122 -15.99 6.08 -1.93
C THR A 122 -16.32 6.85 -0.66
N ASP A 123 -15.37 7.66 -0.20
CA ASP A 123 -15.50 8.54 0.94
C ASP A 123 -15.23 10.00 0.52
N GLU A 124 -16.08 10.91 0.97
CA GLU A 124 -15.99 12.34 0.69
C GLU A 124 -15.69 13.11 1.98
N GLY A 125 -14.98 14.24 1.86
CA GLY A 125 -14.74 15.13 2.99
C GLY A 125 -13.95 14.50 4.14
N VAL A 126 -13.02 13.61 3.83
CA VAL A 126 -12.23 12.80 4.79
C VAL A 126 -11.22 13.59 5.65
N GLY A 127 -11.24 14.92 5.58
CA GLY A 127 -10.26 15.76 6.26
C GLY A 127 -8.88 15.66 5.60
N THR A 128 -7.81 15.68 6.37
CA THR A 128 -6.42 15.71 5.87
C THR A 128 -5.78 14.33 5.74
N HIS A 129 -6.44 13.28 6.23
CA HIS A 129 -5.92 11.91 6.28
C HIS A 129 -7.06 10.91 6.15
N TRP A 130 -6.84 9.87 5.37
CA TRP A 130 -7.74 8.73 5.21
C TRP A 130 -6.93 7.45 5.14
N SER A 131 -7.45 6.37 5.70
CA SER A 131 -6.82 5.05 5.61
C SER A 131 -7.84 3.93 5.63
N LEU A 132 -7.50 2.81 4.99
CA LEU A 132 -8.25 1.57 5.02
C LEU A 132 -7.29 0.38 5.20
N ASP A 133 -7.59 -0.45 6.21
CA ASP A 133 -6.94 -1.74 6.43
C ASP A 133 -7.90 -2.86 6.07
N THR A 134 -7.52 -3.70 5.12
CA THR A 134 -8.36 -4.83 4.66
C THR A 134 -7.56 -6.09 4.40
N ILE A 135 -8.25 -7.23 4.37
CA ILE A 135 -7.70 -8.53 3.97
C ILE A 135 -8.16 -8.87 2.56
N ALA A 136 -7.19 -9.08 1.68
CA ALA A 136 -7.38 -9.68 0.37
C ALA A 136 -7.07 -11.18 0.40
N TYR A 137 -7.69 -11.93 -0.50
CA TYR A 137 -7.51 -13.38 -0.62
C TYR A 137 -7.00 -13.78 -2.00
N GLY A 138 -5.94 -14.59 -2.03
CA GLY A 138 -5.28 -14.99 -3.27
C GLY A 138 -4.20 -14.01 -3.69
N GLU A 139 -3.69 -14.18 -4.91
CA GLU A 139 -2.75 -13.23 -5.48
C GLU A 139 -3.50 -11.89 -5.63
N PRO A 140 -3.02 -10.80 -5.02
CA PRO A 140 -3.69 -9.53 -5.10
C PRO A 140 -3.40 -9.02 -6.51
N ASP A 141 -4.34 -9.19 -7.44
CA ASP A 141 -4.11 -8.73 -8.82
C ASP A 141 -3.70 -7.24 -8.81
N TYR A 142 -4.32 -6.43 -7.93
CA TYR A 142 -3.92 -5.07 -7.54
C TYR A 142 -4.92 -4.49 -6.51
N ALA A 143 -4.51 -3.50 -5.72
CA ALA A 143 -5.38 -2.54 -5.07
C ALA A 143 -5.34 -1.20 -5.83
N ARG A 144 -6.47 -0.48 -5.89
CA ARG A 144 -6.55 0.84 -6.52
C ARG A 144 -7.08 1.87 -5.55
N LEU A 145 -6.50 3.06 -5.65
CA LEU A 145 -6.89 4.22 -4.86
C LEU A 145 -7.02 5.42 -5.78
N PHE A 146 -8.21 6.02 -5.83
CA PHE A 146 -8.52 7.25 -6.53
C PHE A 146 -8.60 8.39 -5.51
N PHE A 147 -8.03 9.54 -5.81
CA PHE A 147 -8.15 10.68 -4.91
C PHE A 147 -8.10 12.01 -5.66
N GLY A 148 -8.71 13.02 -5.06
CA GLY A 148 -8.73 14.38 -5.57
C GLY A 148 -8.20 15.39 -4.56
N ALA A 149 -7.31 16.26 -5.01
CA ALA A 149 -6.92 17.47 -4.30
C ALA A 149 -8.11 18.42 -4.19
N GLY A 150 -8.19 19.14 -3.07
CA GLY A 150 -9.16 20.20 -2.87
C GLY A 150 -8.94 21.42 -3.77
N PRO A 151 -9.79 22.46 -3.64
CA PRO A 151 -9.69 23.70 -4.42
C PRO A 151 -8.36 24.45 -4.22
N THR A 152 -7.69 24.23 -3.09
CA THR A 152 -6.40 24.87 -2.76
C THR A 152 -5.24 24.34 -3.59
N GLY A 153 -5.40 23.18 -4.24
CA GLY A 153 -4.35 22.50 -4.99
C GLY A 153 -3.17 22.02 -4.16
N THR A 154 -3.36 21.91 -2.84
CA THR A 154 -2.35 21.35 -1.94
C THR A 154 -2.05 19.90 -2.33
N PRO A 155 -0.77 19.48 -2.35
CA PRO A 155 -0.42 18.12 -2.71
C PRO A 155 -1.14 17.09 -1.86
N VAL A 156 -1.67 16.06 -2.50
CA VAL A 156 -2.23 14.87 -1.86
C VAL A 156 -1.37 13.68 -2.25
N THR A 157 -1.01 12.86 -1.28
CA THR A 157 -0.18 11.67 -1.48
C THR A 157 -0.99 10.44 -1.10
N CYS A 158 -0.90 9.40 -1.92
CA CYS A 158 -1.37 8.06 -1.59
C CYS A 158 -0.18 7.16 -1.21
N VAL A 159 -0.46 6.10 -0.46
CA VAL A 159 0.44 4.97 -0.24
C VAL A 159 -0.37 3.68 -0.27
N ILE A 160 0.12 2.67 -0.98
CA ILE A 160 -0.40 1.31 -0.95
C ILE A 160 0.66 0.42 -0.33
N THR A 161 0.28 -0.31 0.71
CA THR A 161 1.16 -1.23 1.42
C THR A 161 0.55 -2.63 1.37
N VAL A 162 1.34 -3.61 0.93
CA VAL A 162 0.97 -5.02 0.84
C VAL A 162 1.88 -5.82 1.76
N ASP A 163 1.31 -6.54 2.73
CA ASP A 163 2.03 -7.30 3.77
C ASP A 163 3.14 -6.49 4.46
N GLY A 164 2.86 -5.21 4.75
CA GLY A 164 3.78 -4.30 5.42
C GLY A 164 4.87 -3.70 4.52
N LYS A 165 4.85 -3.96 3.21
CA LYS A 165 5.77 -3.35 2.23
C LYS A 165 5.03 -2.35 1.36
N VAL A 166 5.57 -1.14 1.22
CA VAL A 166 5.04 -0.14 0.29
C VAL A 166 5.24 -0.62 -1.14
N THR A 167 4.15 -0.84 -1.87
CA THR A 167 4.16 -1.27 -3.29
C THR A 167 3.95 -0.11 -4.24
N GLU A 168 3.20 0.91 -3.84
CA GLU A 168 2.97 2.12 -4.64
C GLU A 168 2.94 3.36 -3.74
N ARG A 169 3.49 4.45 -4.26
CA ARG A 169 3.40 5.79 -3.66
C ARG A 169 3.35 6.83 -4.78
N ARG A 170 2.30 7.66 -4.77
CA ARG A 170 2.11 8.71 -5.77
C ARG A 170 1.56 9.96 -5.13
N SER A 171 1.85 11.11 -5.72
CA SER A 171 1.26 12.38 -5.32
C SER A 171 0.64 13.09 -6.51
N THR A 172 -0.38 13.91 -6.25
CA THR A 172 -0.95 14.86 -7.21
C THR A 172 -1.00 16.24 -6.57
N GLU A 173 -0.93 17.27 -7.39
CA GLU A 173 -1.00 18.67 -6.97
C GLU A 173 -1.80 19.48 -8.00
N GLY A 174 -2.14 20.72 -7.63
CA GLY A 174 -2.94 21.61 -8.45
C GLY A 174 -4.43 21.58 -8.08
N PRO A 175 -5.16 22.69 -8.26
CA PRO A 175 -6.58 22.79 -7.88
C PRO A 175 -7.40 21.68 -8.54
N TYR A 176 -8.12 20.90 -7.73
CA TYR A 176 -8.90 19.76 -8.20
C TYR A 176 -8.08 18.71 -8.98
N GLY A 177 -6.77 18.64 -8.73
CA GLY A 177 -5.89 17.61 -9.31
C GLY A 177 -6.35 16.22 -8.88
N ARG A 178 -6.42 15.29 -9.82
CA ARG A 178 -6.92 13.92 -9.58
C ARG A 178 -5.93 12.92 -10.11
N THR A 179 -5.73 11.85 -9.36
CA THR A 179 -4.88 10.76 -9.80
C THR A 179 -5.33 9.44 -9.19
N MET A 180 -4.62 8.38 -9.58
CA MET A 180 -4.86 7.02 -9.12
C MET A 180 -3.53 6.38 -8.71
N CYS A 181 -3.57 5.55 -7.68
CA CYS A 181 -2.51 4.67 -7.25
C CYS A 181 -2.93 3.23 -7.49
N GLN A 182 -1.98 2.41 -7.95
CA GLN A 182 -2.18 1.01 -8.20
C GLN A 182 -0.95 0.23 -7.75
N GLY A 183 -1.15 -0.78 -6.91
CA GLY A 183 -0.06 -1.63 -6.40
C GLY A 183 -0.58 -2.79 -5.57
#